data_AF-A0AAP2CSQ5-F1
#
_entry.id   AF-A0AAP2CSQ5-F1
#
_cell.length_a   1.000
_cell.length_b   1.000
_cell.length_c   1.000
_cell.angle_alpha   90.00
_cell.angle_beta   90.00
_cell.angle_gamma   90.00
#
_symmetry.space_group_name_H-M   'P 1'
#
loop_
_entity.id
_entity.type
_entity.pdbx_description
1 polymer ?
#
loop_
_entity_poly.entity_id
_entity_poly.type
_entity_poly.pdbx_seq_one_letter_code
_entity_poly.pdbx_strand_id
1 'polypeptide(L)'
;MRSSGLTFLVFLGVALSATVLLLLPVFLYLGYAFYESDQIGRRSLLKYVFVPHQLRSIEPIAQCAPLTYRRGFQECGGICGGIWAVSFGTTANQAELEAHVDLGPLTAPEWSDAVRVTVHSGRPEYPAGCSTAYIEIYDDYSVD
;
A
#
# COMPACT_ATOMS: atom_id res chain seq x y z
N MET A 1 58.26 1.37 -11.62
CA MET A 1 56.82 1.08 -11.91
C MET A 1 56.17 0.48 -10.66
N ARG A 2 55.60 1.28 -9.75
CA ARG A 2 54.91 0.76 -8.54
C ARG A 2 53.81 1.67 -7.97
N SER A 3 53.51 2.80 -8.64
CA SER A 3 52.60 3.84 -8.14
C SER A 3 51.13 3.63 -8.53
N SER A 4 50.81 2.74 -9.48
CA SER A 4 49.46 2.67 -10.06
C SER A 4 48.46 1.88 -9.22
N GLY A 5 48.92 0.98 -8.34
CA GLY A 5 48.04 0.14 -7.52
C GLY A 5 47.41 0.87 -6.33
N LEU A 6 48.15 1.80 -5.71
CA LEU A 6 47.67 2.53 -4.53
C LEU A 6 46.57 3.53 -4.89
N THR A 7 46.72 4.25 -6.00
CA THR A 7 45.71 5.20 -6.49
C THR A 7 44.40 4.48 -6.82
N PHE A 8 44.47 3.33 -7.48
CA PHE A 8 43.28 2.54 -7.83
C PHE A 8 42.47 2.11 -6.59
N LEU A 9 43.14 1.62 -5.53
CA LEU A 9 42.48 1.22 -4.29
C LEU A 9 41.80 2.40 -3.58
N VAL A 10 42.42 3.58 -3.61
CA VAL A 10 41.84 4.81 -3.04
C VAL A 10 40.58 5.22 -3.82
N PHE A 11 40.62 5.24 -5.16
CA PHE A 11 39.45 5.58 -5.97
C PHE A 11 38.31 4.58 -5.78
N LEU A 12 38.61 3.29 -5.71
CA LEU A 12 37.62 2.26 -5.44
C LEU A 12 36.98 2.45 -4.06
N GLY A 13 37.79 2.73 -3.04
CA GLY A 13 37.31 3.01 -1.68
C GLY A 13 36.37 4.21 -1.63
N VAL A 14 36.75 5.33 -2.26
CA VAL A 14 35.89 6.53 -2.32
C VAL A 14 34.60 6.26 -3.08
N ALA A 15 34.66 5.55 -4.21
CA ALA A 15 33.46 5.20 -4.99
C ALA A 15 32.48 4.32 -4.19
N LEU A 16 33.00 3.32 -3.47
CA LEU A 16 32.18 2.47 -2.60
C LEU A 16 31.56 3.26 -1.44
N SER A 17 32.34 4.10 -0.76
CA SER A 17 31.81 4.96 0.33
C SER A 17 30.73 5.91 -0.18
N ALA A 18 30.95 6.55 -1.34
CA ALA A 18 29.95 7.42 -1.95
C ALA A 18 28.67 6.66 -2.32
N THR A 19 28.80 5.43 -2.82
CA THR A 19 27.66 4.57 -3.17
C THR A 19 26.85 4.20 -1.92
N VAL A 20 27.51 3.79 -0.84
CA VAL A 20 26.84 3.47 0.43
C VAL A 20 26.13 4.70 1.01
N LEU A 21 26.80 5.86 1.01
CA LEU A 21 26.21 7.13 1.48
C LEU A 21 24.99 7.56 0.67
N LEU A 22 24.94 7.25 -0.63
CA LEU A 22 23.81 7.53 -1.50
C LEU A 22 22.65 6.54 -1.32
N LEU A 23 22.95 5.26 -1.08
CA LEU A 23 21.94 4.21 -0.96
C LEU A 23 21.34 4.12 0.45
N LEU A 24 22.08 4.49 1.49
CA LEU A 24 21.63 4.41 2.87
C LEU A 24 20.34 5.22 3.12
N PRO A 25 20.19 6.48 2.67
CA PRO A 25 18.95 7.24 2.85
C PRO A 25 17.76 6.60 2.14
N VAL A 26 17.97 6.01 0.96
CA VAL A 26 16.93 5.30 0.21
C VAL A 26 16.49 4.06 0.99
N PHE A 27 17.44 3.31 1.52
CA PHE A 27 17.16 2.12 2.32
C PHE A 27 16.41 2.47 3.62
N LEU A 28 16.85 3.51 4.32
CA LEU A 28 16.18 4.00 5.53
C LEU A 28 14.77 4.52 5.24
N TYR A 29 14.59 5.26 4.14
CA TYR A 29 13.28 5.74 3.71
C TYR A 29 12.34 4.58 3.36
N LEU A 30 12.82 3.56 2.65
CA LEU A 30 12.04 2.38 2.35
C LEU A 30 11.67 1.63 3.64
N GLY A 31 12.64 1.40 4.54
CA GLY A 31 12.39 0.74 5.83
C GLY A 31 11.36 1.47 6.68
N TYR A 32 11.45 2.81 6.74
CA TYR A 32 10.46 3.65 7.39
C TYR A 32 9.07 3.53 6.72
N ALA A 33 9.02 3.57 5.39
CA ALA A 33 7.79 3.39 4.63
C ALA A 33 7.15 2.00 4.83
N PHE A 34 7.95 0.97 5.09
CA PHE A 34 7.46 -0.37 5.47
C PHE A 34 6.86 -0.37 6.88
N TYR A 35 7.45 0.38 7.82
CA TYR A 35 7.01 0.42 9.22
C TYR A 35 5.73 1.25 9.42
N GLU A 36 5.59 2.38 8.72
CA GLU A 36 4.50 3.34 8.94
C GLU A 36 3.34 3.20 7.94
N SER A 37 3.26 2.07 7.22
CA SER A 37 2.38 1.91 6.05
C SER A 37 0.87 1.83 6.31
N ASP A 38 0.42 2.19 7.52
CA ASP A 38 -1.00 2.17 7.87
C ASP A 38 -1.81 3.14 6.99
N GLN A 39 -1.20 4.20 6.44
CA GLN A 39 -1.87 5.12 5.51
C GLN A 39 -0.94 5.62 4.38
N ILE A 40 -1.06 5.03 3.20
CA ILE A 40 -0.44 5.47 1.97
C ILE A 40 -1.41 6.43 1.24
N GLY A 41 -1.07 7.71 1.16
CA GLY A 41 -1.92 8.69 0.47
C GLY A 41 -2.02 8.48 -1.05
N ARG A 42 -3.11 8.92 -1.67
CA ARG A 42 -3.35 8.80 -3.14
C ARG A 42 -2.22 9.34 -4.02
N ARG A 43 -1.47 10.36 -3.57
CA ARG A 43 -0.37 10.98 -4.31
C ARG A 43 1.00 10.38 -4.00
N SER A 44 1.09 9.47 -3.03
CA SER A 44 2.35 8.85 -2.67
C SER A 44 2.84 7.93 -3.79
N LEU A 45 4.13 8.01 -4.12
CA LEU A 45 4.76 7.08 -5.07
C LEU A 45 4.80 5.64 -4.51
N LEU A 46 4.76 5.51 -3.18
CA LEU A 46 4.77 4.23 -2.49
C LEU A 46 3.58 3.35 -2.90
N LYS A 47 2.46 3.94 -3.33
CA LYS A 47 1.31 3.16 -3.80
C LYS A 47 1.67 2.27 -4.99
N TYR A 48 2.54 2.72 -5.89
CA TYR A 48 2.93 1.95 -7.07
C TYR A 48 3.82 0.75 -6.73
N VAL A 49 4.47 0.80 -5.57
CA VAL A 49 5.37 -0.24 -5.09
C VAL A 49 4.61 -1.24 -4.21
N PHE A 50 3.72 -0.76 -3.34
CA PHE A 50 3.14 -1.58 -2.27
C PHE A 50 1.65 -1.90 -2.42
N VAL A 51 0.92 -1.14 -3.24
CA VAL A 51 -0.52 -1.34 -3.39
C VAL A 51 -0.77 -2.17 -4.66
N PRO A 52 -1.48 -3.31 -4.55
CA PRO A 52 -1.89 -4.11 -5.70
C PRO A 52 -2.55 -3.27 -6.79
N HIS A 53 -2.30 -3.61 -8.05
CA HIS A 53 -2.86 -2.87 -9.20
C HIS A 53 -4.40 -2.80 -9.12
N GLN A 54 -5.03 -3.90 -8.71
CA GLN A 54 -6.46 -4.07 -8.48
C GLN A 54 -7.05 -2.96 -7.61
N LEU A 55 -6.41 -2.67 -6.47
CA LEU A 55 -6.85 -1.60 -5.57
C LEU A 55 -6.52 -0.21 -6.13
N ARG A 56 -5.43 -0.08 -6.90
CA ARG A 56 -5.05 1.19 -7.53
C ARG A 56 -5.98 1.60 -8.67
N SER A 57 -6.63 0.64 -9.35
CA SER A 57 -7.57 0.88 -10.44
C SER A 57 -8.98 1.24 -9.98
N ILE A 58 -9.27 1.17 -8.68
CA ILE A 58 -10.59 1.54 -8.15
C ILE A 58 -10.79 3.05 -8.33
N GLU A 59 -11.82 3.40 -9.09
CA GLU A 59 -12.31 4.77 -9.21
C GLU A 59 -13.37 5.02 -8.14
N PRO A 60 -13.13 5.91 -7.16
CA PRO A 60 -14.13 6.21 -6.14
C PRO A 60 -15.32 6.96 -6.72
N ILE A 61 -16.53 6.48 -6.47
CA ILE A 61 -17.78 7.17 -6.82
C ILE A 61 -18.32 8.00 -5.66
N ALA A 62 -19.06 9.05 -6.01
CA ALA A 62 -19.73 9.95 -5.07
C ALA A 62 -18.78 10.42 -3.94
N GLN A 63 -17.52 10.69 -4.31
CA GLN A 63 -16.43 10.93 -3.35
C GLN A 63 -16.65 12.24 -2.59
N CYS A 64 -16.77 12.17 -1.27
CA CYS A 64 -16.88 13.32 -0.37
C CYS A 64 -15.63 13.55 0.50
N ALA A 65 -14.68 12.61 0.49
CA ALA A 65 -13.41 12.75 1.22
C ALA A 65 -12.26 11.98 0.54
N PRO A 66 -10.99 12.28 0.87
CA PRO A 66 -9.85 11.78 0.12
C PRO A 66 -9.73 10.27 0.18
N LEU A 67 -9.10 9.71 -0.86
CA LEU A 67 -8.77 8.30 -0.95
C LEU A 67 -7.38 8.04 -0.34
N THR A 68 -7.30 7.01 0.48
CA THR A 68 -6.09 6.50 1.11
C THR A 68 -6.01 5.00 0.92
N TYR A 69 -4.80 4.46 0.93
CA TYR A 69 -4.57 3.02 0.95
C TYR A 69 -3.99 2.64 2.30
N ARG A 70 -4.29 1.44 2.76
CA ARG A 70 -3.75 0.87 3.99
C ARG A 70 -3.23 -0.52 3.70
N ARG A 71 -2.15 -0.88 4.36
CA ARG A 71 -1.70 -2.26 4.50
C ARG A 71 -1.80 -2.65 5.96
N GLY A 72 -2.25 -3.86 6.23
CA GLY A 72 -2.31 -4.43 7.57
C GLY A 72 -1.94 -5.90 7.54
N PHE A 73 -1.81 -6.48 8.73
CA PHE A 73 -1.65 -7.91 8.93
C PHE A 73 -2.93 -8.47 9.53
N GLN A 74 -3.31 -9.67 9.10
CA GLN A 74 -4.38 -10.41 9.74
C GLN A 74 -3.79 -11.28 10.84
N GLU A 75 -4.28 -11.10 12.07
CA GLU A 75 -3.91 -11.90 13.22
C GLU A 75 -4.95 -12.99 13.50
N CYS A 76 -4.51 -14.24 13.67
CA CYS A 76 -5.38 -15.37 14.07
C CYS A 76 -4.69 -16.31 15.07
N GLY A 77 -3.96 -15.75 16.04
CA GLY A 77 -3.05 -16.49 16.95
C GLY A 77 -1.58 -16.42 16.53
N GLY A 78 -1.31 -15.67 15.46
CA GLY A 78 -0.03 -15.35 14.82
C GLY A 78 -0.34 -14.50 13.58
N ILE A 79 0.67 -14.15 12.76
CA ILE A 79 0.41 -13.51 11.46
C ILE A 79 -0.03 -14.60 10.48
N CYS A 80 -1.28 -14.53 10.02
CA CYS A 80 -1.81 -15.46 9.02
C CYS A 80 -2.16 -14.84 7.69
N GLY A 81 -2.05 -13.52 7.54
CA GLY A 81 -2.34 -12.94 6.25
C GLY A 81 -1.93 -11.49 6.09
N GLY A 82 -1.99 -11.03 4.85
CA GLY A 82 -1.91 -9.63 4.48
C GLY A 82 -3.30 -9.06 4.18
N ILE A 83 -3.56 -7.84 4.64
CA ILE A 83 -4.73 -7.08 4.25
C ILE A 83 -4.27 -5.85 3.49
N TRP A 84 -4.77 -5.65 2.29
CA TRP A 84 -4.66 -4.36 1.60
C TRP A 84 -6.04 -3.76 1.46
N ALA A 85 -6.16 -2.49 1.85
CA ALA A 85 -7.41 -1.78 1.80
C ALA A 85 -7.24 -0.47 1.02
N VAL A 86 -8.26 -0.11 0.25
CA VAL A 86 -8.48 1.27 -0.16
C VAL A 86 -9.64 1.83 0.65
N SER A 87 -9.49 3.04 1.19
CA SER A 87 -10.54 3.75 1.90
C SER A 87 -10.75 5.13 1.34
N PHE A 88 -12.00 5.55 1.24
CA PHE A 88 -12.37 6.90 0.82
C PHE A 88 -13.72 7.30 1.40
N GLY A 89 -13.94 8.61 1.53
CA GLY A 89 -15.26 9.12 1.89
C GLY A 89 -16.19 9.10 0.68
N THR A 90 -17.39 8.57 0.83
CA THR A 90 -18.42 8.53 -0.20
C THR A 90 -19.82 8.80 0.36
N THR A 91 -20.71 9.36 -0.46
CA THR A 91 -22.14 9.44 -0.16
C THR A 91 -22.92 8.26 -0.74
N ALA A 92 -22.28 7.37 -1.49
CA ALA A 92 -22.90 6.16 -2.02
C ALA A 92 -23.14 5.14 -0.90
N ASN A 93 -24.21 4.36 -1.04
CA ASN A 93 -24.47 3.22 -0.17
C ASN A 93 -23.68 1.98 -0.62
N GLN A 94 -23.69 0.92 0.20
CA GLN A 94 -22.93 -0.30 -0.06
C GLN A 94 -23.32 -0.97 -1.39
N ALA A 95 -24.62 -1.06 -1.71
CA ALA A 95 -25.08 -1.70 -2.94
C ALA A 95 -24.65 -0.93 -4.20
N GLU A 96 -24.63 0.40 -4.14
CA GLU A 96 -24.12 1.25 -5.22
C GLU A 96 -22.61 1.04 -5.45
N LEU A 97 -21.85 0.89 -4.36
CA LEU A 97 -20.41 0.59 -4.44
C LEU A 97 -20.17 -0.80 -4.98
N GLU A 98 -20.88 -1.83 -4.52
CA GLU A 98 -20.75 -3.21 -5.00
C GLU A 98 -21.12 -3.34 -6.48
N ALA A 99 -22.09 -2.56 -6.96
CA ALA A 99 -22.45 -2.52 -8.38
C ALA A 99 -21.43 -1.78 -9.24
N HIS A 100 -20.72 -0.79 -8.67
CA HIS A 100 -19.75 0.03 -9.40
C HIS A 100 -18.34 -0.55 -9.40
N VAL A 101 -17.93 -1.09 -8.26
CA VAL A 101 -16.67 -1.80 -8.11
C VAL A 101 -16.88 -3.14 -8.77
N ASP A 102 -16.45 -3.26 -10.02
CA ASP A 102 -16.47 -4.54 -10.72
C ASP A 102 -15.61 -5.52 -9.92
N LEU A 103 -16.27 -6.38 -9.14
CA LEU A 103 -15.63 -7.45 -8.39
C LEU A 103 -15.11 -8.55 -9.34
N GLY A 104 -15.50 -8.52 -10.62
CA GLY A 104 -15.10 -9.47 -11.66
C GLY A 104 -13.62 -9.43 -12.04
N PRO A 105 -12.98 -8.28 -12.31
CA PRO A 105 -11.53 -8.12 -12.45
C PRO A 105 -10.81 -8.04 -11.10
N LEU A 106 -11.56 -7.83 -10.01
CA LEU A 106 -11.11 -8.16 -8.66
C LEU A 106 -11.40 -9.63 -8.34
N THR A 107 -11.51 -10.52 -9.34
CA THR A 107 -11.19 -11.95 -9.12
C THR A 107 -9.92 -11.92 -8.32
N ALA A 108 -10.05 -12.36 -7.08
CA ALA A 108 -8.98 -12.39 -6.13
C ALA A 108 -7.76 -12.89 -6.92
N PRO A 109 -6.68 -12.10 -7.09
CA PRO A 109 -5.48 -12.62 -7.72
C PRO A 109 -5.18 -14.01 -7.16
N GLU A 110 -4.51 -14.91 -7.91
CA GLU A 110 -4.23 -16.30 -7.43
C GLU A 110 -3.71 -16.40 -5.98
N TRP A 111 -3.11 -15.32 -5.47
CA TRP A 111 -2.60 -15.17 -4.11
C TRP A 111 -3.61 -14.60 -3.08
N SER A 112 -4.87 -14.38 -3.41
CA SER A 112 -5.86 -13.77 -2.51
C SER A 112 -7.17 -14.54 -2.51
N ASP A 113 -7.82 -14.55 -1.36
CA ASP A 113 -8.97 -15.43 -1.11
C ASP A 113 -10.30 -14.68 -1.12
N ALA A 114 -10.30 -13.37 -0.87
CA ALA A 114 -11.52 -12.59 -0.77
C ALA A 114 -11.34 -11.09 -1.03
N VAL A 115 -12.37 -10.51 -1.65
CA VAL A 115 -12.58 -9.06 -1.74
C VAL A 115 -13.80 -8.68 -0.92
N ARG A 116 -13.66 -7.68 -0.04
CA ARG A 116 -14.73 -7.21 0.85
C ARG A 116 -14.98 -5.72 0.64
N VAL A 117 -16.23 -5.36 0.41
CA VAL A 117 -16.70 -3.96 0.39
C VAL A 117 -17.46 -3.69 1.69
N THR A 118 -17.07 -2.66 2.43
CA THR A 118 -17.73 -2.27 3.69
C THR A 118 -17.97 -0.76 3.70
N VAL A 119 -19.15 -0.33 4.16
CA VAL A 119 -19.48 1.09 4.33
C VAL A 119 -19.80 1.38 5.79
N HIS A 120 -19.10 2.36 6.36
CA HIS A 120 -19.36 2.83 7.72
C HIS A 120 -19.83 4.28 7.71
N SER A 121 -21.03 4.52 8.24
CA SER A 121 -21.56 5.87 8.44
C SER A 121 -21.05 6.49 9.75
N GLY A 122 -20.94 7.82 9.79
CA GLY A 122 -20.83 8.55 11.06
C GLY A 122 -19.44 8.58 11.70
N ARG A 123 -18.37 8.45 10.89
CA ARG A 123 -17.01 8.65 11.39
C ARG A 123 -16.72 10.14 11.65
N PRO A 124 -16.09 10.49 12.78
CA PRO A 124 -15.87 11.88 13.17
C PRO A 124 -14.87 12.63 12.26
N GLU A 125 -14.04 11.89 11.52
CA GLU A 125 -13.05 12.43 10.58
C GLU A 125 -13.64 12.90 9.24
N TYR A 126 -14.92 12.59 8.96
CA TYR A 126 -15.56 12.92 7.69
C TYR A 126 -16.71 13.94 7.85
N PRO A 127 -17.01 14.73 6.81
CA PRO A 127 -18.13 15.67 6.83
C PRO A 127 -19.47 15.00 7.12
N ALA A 128 -20.43 15.75 7.67
CA ALA A 128 -21.80 15.24 7.88
C ALA A 128 -22.41 14.73 6.55
N GLY A 129 -23.02 13.54 6.58
CA GLY A 129 -23.56 12.89 5.39
C GLY A 129 -22.53 12.15 4.52
N CYS A 130 -21.25 12.12 4.94
CA CYS A 130 -20.19 11.36 4.28
C CYS A 130 -19.94 10.04 5.04
N SER A 131 -20.05 8.91 4.34
CA SER A 131 -19.70 7.58 4.86
C SER A 131 -18.27 7.23 4.45
N THR A 132 -17.65 6.29 5.15
CA THR A 132 -16.35 5.73 4.75
C THR A 132 -16.57 4.40 4.05
N ALA A 133 -16.12 4.31 2.80
CA ALA A 133 -16.01 3.05 2.09
C ALA A 133 -14.64 2.41 2.35
N TYR A 134 -14.65 1.09 2.53
CA TYR A 134 -13.47 0.22 2.58
C TYR A 134 -13.63 -0.86 1.52
N ILE A 135 -12.63 -1.00 0.66
CA ILE A 135 -12.52 -2.13 -0.26
C ILE A 135 -11.22 -2.83 0.05
N GLU A 136 -11.32 -4.06 0.55
CA GLU A 136 -10.22 -4.83 1.11
C GLU A 136 -9.96 -6.10 0.30
N ILE A 137 -8.69 -6.44 0.10
CA ILE A 137 -8.22 -7.71 -0.45
C ILE A 137 -7.45 -8.44 0.65
N TYR A 138 -7.79 -9.70 0.86
CA TYR A 138 -7.16 -10.60 1.83
C TYR A 138 -6.27 -11.62 1.13
N ASP A 139 -5.04 -11.75 1.61
CA ASP A 139 -4.07 -12.79 1.26
C ASP A 139 -3.94 -13.69 2.48
N ASP A 140 -4.54 -14.88 2.46
CA ASP A 140 -4.36 -15.87 3.51
C ASP A 140 -3.04 -16.60 3.26
N TYR A 141 -2.12 -16.48 4.21
CA TYR A 141 -0.88 -17.26 4.24
C TYR A 141 -1.11 -18.65 4.81
N SER A 142 -2.35 -19.16 4.84
CA SER A 142 -2.65 -20.53 5.23
C SER A 142 -1.74 -21.46 4.44
N VAL A 143 -0.74 -22.01 5.15
CA VAL A 143 0.20 -22.98 4.60
C VAL A 143 -0.58 -24.26 4.45
N ASP A 144 -1.03 -24.56 3.23
CA ASP A 144 -1.49 -25.91 2.86
C ASP A 144 -0.39 -26.96 3.09
#